data_AF-A0A7J3I8Q0-F1
#
_entry.id   AF-A0A7J3I8Q0-F1
#
_cell.length_a   1.000
_cell.length_b   1.000
_cell.length_c   1.000
_cell.angle_alpha   90.00
_cell.angle_beta   90.00
_cell.angle_gamma   90.00
#
_symmetry.space_group_name_H-M   'P 1'
#
loop_
_entity.id
_entity.type
_entity.pdbx_description
1 polymer ?
#
loop_
_entity_poly.entity_id
_entity_poly.type
_entity_poly.pdbx_seq_one_letter_code
_entity_poly.pdbx_strand_id
1 'polypeptide(L)' 'MDVCPKCGSNNIDVYRFSLPFELPIPLFMAVSKSIRGELERLLKKYSTIELHICGGCGYTEVVFRMRS' A
#
# COMPACT_ATOMS: atom_id res chain seq x y z
N MET A 1 -7.64 7.53 15.83
CA MET A 1 -8.79 6.78 15.32
C MET A 1 -9.02 7.29 13.91
N ASP A 2 -8.89 6.43 12.91
CA ASP A 2 -9.08 6.82 11.52
C ASP A 2 -10.57 7.06 11.28
N VAL A 3 -10.92 8.27 10.83
CA VAL A 3 -12.30 8.69 10.57
C VAL A 3 -12.46 8.82 9.07
N CYS A 4 -13.54 8.28 8.52
CA CYS A 4 -13.83 8.38 7.09
C CYS A 4 -13.92 9.85 6.66
N PRO A 5 -13.09 10.31 5.71
CA PRO A 5 -13.09 11.71 5.28
C PRO A 5 -14.37 12.10 4.50
N LYS A 6 -15.21 11.12 4.14
CA LYS A 6 -16.44 11.35 3.36
C LYS A 6 -17.71 11.42 4.20
N CYS A 7 -17.85 10.53 5.19
CA CYS A 7 -19.10 10.42 5.96
C CYS A 7 -18.90 10.56 7.47
N GLY A 8 -17.66 10.74 7.95
CA GLY A 8 -17.37 10.88 9.38
C GLY A 8 -17.49 9.59 10.19
N SER A 9 -17.79 8.45 9.55
CA SER A 9 -17.83 7.15 10.23
C SER A 9 -16.44 6.75 10.74
N ASN A 10 -16.39 6.17 11.94
CA ASN A 10 -15.20 5.56 12.53
C ASN A 10 -15.11 4.04 12.26
N ASN A 11 -16.08 3.48 11.52
CA ASN A 11 -16.05 2.07 11.12
C ASN A 11 -15.19 1.91 9.86
N ILE A 12 -13.90 1.66 10.05
CA ILE A 12 -12.90 1.47 8.98
C ILE A 12 -12.26 0.09 9.12
N ASP A 13 -12.43 -0.74 8.09
CA ASP A 13 -11.68 -1.99 7.94
C ASP A 13 -10.33 -1.69 7.27
N VAL A 14 -9.24 -2.21 7.85
CA VAL A 14 -7.87 -1.97 7.33
C VAL A 14 -7.20 -3.30 7.00
N TYR A 15 -6.98 -3.53 5.71
CA TYR A 15 -6.21 -4.68 5.21
C TYR A 15 -4.75 -4.26 4.99
N ARG A 16 -3.81 -5.04 5.52
CA ARG A 16 -2.38 -4.71 5.48
C ARG A 16 -1.60 -5.70 4.64
N PHE A 17 -0.78 -5.18 3.75
CA PHE A 17 0.08 -5.95 2.86
C PHE A 17 1.53 -5.53 3.09
N SER A 18 2.32 -6.42 3.66
CA SER A 18 3.76 -6.18 3.84
C SER A 18 4.47 -6.24 2.49
N LEU A 19 5.30 -5.25 2.23
CA LEU A 19 6.16 -5.21 1.04
C LEU A 19 7.49 -5.91 1.34
N PRO A 20 8.02 -6.68 0.38
CA PRO A 20 9.33 -7.31 0.53
C PRO A 20 10.44 -6.24 0.56
N PHE A 21 11.59 -6.58 1.16
CA PHE A 21 12.76 -5.71 1.18
C PHE A 21 13.41 -5.55 -0.20
N GLU A 22 13.29 -6.56 -1.04
CA GLU A 22 13.92 -6.64 -2.35
C GLU A 22 12.88 -7.06 -3.40
N LEU A 23 13.14 -6.71 -4.66
CA LEU A 23 12.26 -7.07 -5.77
C LEU A 23 12.26 -8.60 -5.96
N PRO A 24 11.11 -9.30 -5.79
CA PRO A 24 11.06 -10.75 -5.98
C PRO A 24 11.52 -11.16 -7.38
N ILE A 25 12.26 -12.27 -7.46
CA ILE A 25 12.84 -12.79 -8.72
C ILE A 25 11.81 -12.86 -9.87
N PRO A 26 10.57 -13.37 -9.67
CA PRO A 26 9.58 -13.42 -10.74
C PRO A 26 9.28 -12.03 -11.33
N LEU A 27 9.13 -11.01 -10.47
CA LEU A 27 8.88 -9.63 -10.89
C LEU A 27 10.12 -9.03 -11.54
N PHE A 28 11.31 -9.30 -11.00
CA PHE A 28 12.57 -8.87 -11.60
C PHE A 28 12.70 -9.41 -13.03
N MET A 29 12.34 -10.66 -13.29
CA MET A 29 12.39 -11.24 -14.63
C MET A 29 11.29 -10.70 -15.56
N ALA A 30 10.09 -10.45 -15.04
CA ALA A 30 8.92 -10.07 -15.82
C ALA A 30 8.93 -8.61 -16.32
N VAL A 31 9.64 -7.71 -15.64
CA VAL A 31 9.58 -6.26 -15.94
C VAL A 31 10.87 -5.74 -16.60
N SER A 32 10.76 -4.65 -17.35
CA SER A 32 11.89 -3.98 -17.99
C SER A 32 12.81 -3.31 -16.98
N LYS A 33 14.06 -3.01 -17.37
CA LYS A 33 15.06 -2.40 -16.46
C LYS A 33 14.60 -1.08 -15.84
N SER A 34 13.85 -0.24 -16.58
CA SER A 34 13.33 1.03 -16.06
C SER A 34 12.32 0.80 -14.93
N ILE A 35 11.40 -0.15 -15.12
CA ILE A 35 10.41 -0.52 -14.10
C ILE A 35 11.08 -1.18 -12.88
N ARG A 36 12.13 -2.00 -13.07
CA ARG A 36 12.87 -2.60 -11.95
C ARG A 36 13.40 -1.55 -10.99
N GLY A 37 14.07 -0.52 -11.51
CA GLY A 37 14.63 0.56 -10.67
C GLY A 37 13.55 1.34 -9.92
N GLU A 38 12.39 1.56 -10.55
CA GLU A 38 11.25 2.20 -9.87
C GLU A 38 10.68 1.33 -8.75
N LEU A 39 10.49 0.03 -8.99
CA LEU A 39 10.00 -0.91 -7.99
C LEU A 39 10.97 -1.04 -6.81
N GLU A 40 12.27 -1.19 -7.08
CA GLU A 40 13.29 -1.22 -6.02
C GLU A 40 13.28 0.07 -5.19
N ARG A 41 13.12 1.24 -5.82
CA ARG A 41 12.99 2.52 -5.10
C ARG A 41 11.74 2.54 -4.21
N LEU A 42 10.61 2.03 -4.69
CA LEU A 42 9.36 1.95 -3.92
C LEU A 42 9.48 0.99 -2.74
N LEU A 43 10.06 -0.20 -2.94
CA LEU A 43 10.26 -1.22 -1.90
C LEU A 43 11.26 -0.77 -0.82
N LYS A 44 12.22 0.09 -1.17
CA LYS A 44 13.09 0.76 -0.20
C LYS A 44 12.36 1.82 0.61
N LYS A 45 11.44 2.56 -0.03
CA LYS A 45 10.71 3.68 0.60
C LYS A 45 9.59 3.22 1.51
N TYR A 46 8.84 2.18 1.11
CA TYR A 46 7.61 1.76 1.78
C TYR A 46 7.74 0.33 2.32
N SER A 47 7.20 0.08 3.51
CA SER A 47 7.18 -1.24 4.14
C SER A 47 5.82 -1.93 4.08
N THR A 48 4.75 -1.16 3.98
CA THR A 48 3.38 -1.67 4.07
C THR A 48 2.45 -0.86 3.18
N ILE A 49 1.57 -1.55 2.47
CA ILE A 49 0.42 -0.96 1.81
C ILE A 49 -0.81 -1.31 2.65
N GLU A 50 -1.61 -0.31 2.98
CA GLU A 50 -2.86 -0.50 3.70
C GLU A 50 -4.03 -0.13 2.78
N LEU A 51 -5.04 -0.99 2.73
CA LEU A 51 -6.32 -0.70 2.10
C LEU A 51 -7.35 -0.42 3.19
N HIS A 52 -7.81 0.82 3.26
CA HIS A 52 -8.79 1.30 4.24
C HIS A 52 -10.15 1.35 3.57
N ILE A 53 -11.15 0.67 4.14
CA ILE A 53 -12.50 0.60 3.61
C ILE A 53 -13.47 1.09 4.68
N CYS A 54 -14.23 2.14 4.38
CA CYS A 54 -15.26 2.63 5.28
C CYS A 54 -16.51 1.76 5.20
N GLY A 55 -16.88 1.12 6.31
CA GLY A 55 -18.12 0.35 6.42
C GLY A 55 -19.40 1.20 6.38
N GLY A 56 -19.29 2.52 6.55
CA GLY A 56 -20.45 3.44 6.54
C GLY A 56 -20.88 3.87 5.13
N CYS A 57 -19.93 4.20 4.25
CA CYS A 57 -20.25 4.71 2.90
C CYS A 57 -19.48 4.00 1.77
N GLY A 58 -18.69 2.96 2.09
CA GLY A 58 -17.88 2.23 1.10
C GLY A 58 -16.67 2.98 0.57
N TYR A 59 -16.38 4.19 1.08
CA TYR A 59 -15.19 4.94 0.66
C TYR A 59 -13.94 4.11 0.93
N THR A 60 -13.07 4.04 -0.08
CA THR A 60 -11.87 3.22 -0.05
C THR A 60 -10.64 4.08 -0.35
N GLU A 61 -9.58 3.91 0.43
CA GLU A 61 -8.29 4.57 0.19
C GLU A 61 -7.12 3.59 0.35
N VAL A 62 -6.07 3.82 -0.45
CA VAL A 62 -4.82 3.04 -0.40
C VAL A 62 -3.73 3.90 0.20
N VAL A 63 -3.15 3.45 1.31
CA VAL A 63 -2.14 4.18 2.07
C VAL A 63 -0.80 3.45 2.00
N PHE A 64 0.25 4.16 1.57
CA PHE A 64 1.62 3.64 1.54
C PHE A 64 2.37 4.08 2.81
N ARG A 65 2.69 3.15 3.70
CA ARG A 65 3.44 3.42 4.94
C ARG A 65 4.94 3.40 4.66
N MET A 66 5.62 4.48 5.03
CA MET A 66 7.07 4.59 4.89
C MET A 66 7.78 3.62 5.83
N ARG A 67 8.92 3.10 5.37
CA ARG A 67 9.82 2.29 6.18
C ARG A 67 10.50 3.19 7.22
N SER A 68 10.44 2.81 8.50
CA SER A 68 11.06 3.52 9.62
C SER A 68 12.57 3.31 9.67
#